data_AF-A0YE08-F1
#
_entry.id   AF-A0YE08-F1
#
_cell.length_a   1.000
_cell.length_b   1.000
_cell.length_c   1.000
_cell.angle_alpha   90.00
_cell.angle_beta   90.00
_cell.angle_gamma   90.00
#
_symmetry.space_group_name_H-M   'P 1'
#
loop_
_entity.id
_entity.type
_entity.pdbx_description
1 polymer ?
#
loop_
_entity_poly.entity_id
_entity_poly.type
_entity_poly.pdbx_seq_one_letter_code
_entity_poly.pdbx_strand_id
1 'polypeptide(L)'
;MNSSSCELVSDMTARRYLLILGLFFCQCVHAVDTNKLWLPKKYQSITPKLLRTALEAESSERCLSVIAGEMIIRKNSESHYYFVITCRDQDKRTYTLSYRYPVSGTAIDLVAEQLSAELRETVDVVALKNTGVDEKTARLLCRIEISTSFDYLTGIEIIEGDTSPADTVNSGYSYIIPFFAKSELGSNVRYQAHCSVSAAGETVIELSLERQGAIAICRDSVRSEAAVHGRVRIDEEQINQIDSSAEYVFQLPFVATNQEGTSIDYNSKCTIKEQREADVVINLVASGALAICKDSLKSETVLMKSVVIAGDASQLISGNKGIFSLEIPFTAKTSLGKMLNFTAQCEIDEDGDTYVVTEIDRSTVASVCIGELNNHVRNMKSVAILEEKISVVGDADDGSYLVSIPFDARSPAGRQLKYEAECRLASSGRSQITLAARIE
;
A
#
# COMPACT_ATOMS: atom_id res chain seq x y z
N MET A 1 -55.61 -9.97 92.82
CA MET A 1 -55.29 -9.40 94.16
C MET A 1 -54.01 -8.59 94.01
N ASN A 2 -54.04 -7.33 94.45
CA ASN A 2 -52.96 -6.34 94.62
C ASN A 2 -52.12 -6.00 93.36
N SER A 3 -52.26 -4.83 92.74
CA SER A 3 -51.86 -3.48 93.19
C SER A 3 -50.44 -3.40 93.74
N SER A 4 -49.52 -2.78 92.97
CA SER A 4 -48.96 -1.46 93.34
C SER A 4 -47.99 -0.95 92.28
N SER A 5 -48.15 0.32 91.98
CA SER A 5 -47.31 1.18 91.14
C SER A 5 -45.97 1.49 91.78
N CYS A 6 -44.95 1.80 90.98
CA CYS A 6 -43.97 2.85 91.31
C CYS A 6 -43.36 3.41 90.02
N GLU A 7 -43.34 4.74 89.94
CA GLU A 7 -42.93 5.54 88.79
C GLU A 7 -41.41 5.73 88.67
N LEU A 8 -41.00 6.01 87.42
CA LEU A 8 -39.95 6.94 86.96
C LEU A 8 -38.61 7.01 87.70
N VAL A 9 -37.53 6.64 86.99
CA VAL A 9 -36.45 7.58 86.67
C VAL A 9 -35.91 7.25 85.27
N SER A 10 -35.86 8.29 84.41
CA SER A 10 -35.16 8.33 83.13
C SER A 10 -33.73 7.79 83.24
N ASP A 11 -33.30 6.96 82.29
CA ASP A 11 -31.99 7.26 81.70
C ASP A 11 -31.87 6.79 80.26
N MET A 12 -31.60 7.79 79.41
CA MET A 12 -31.50 7.70 77.96
C MET A 12 -30.14 7.12 77.53
N THR A 13 -29.82 5.88 77.88
CA THR A 13 -28.49 5.33 77.51
C THR A 13 -28.47 3.86 77.14
N ALA A 14 -29.58 3.12 77.31
CA ALA A 14 -29.61 1.67 77.04
C ALA A 14 -30.23 1.26 75.69
N ARG A 15 -30.68 2.22 74.85
CA ARG A 15 -31.11 1.98 73.46
C ARG A 15 -30.04 2.33 72.43
N ARG A 16 -28.80 2.54 72.88
CA ARG A 16 -27.63 2.82 72.04
C ARG A 16 -26.69 1.62 71.86
N TYR A 17 -26.84 0.53 72.61
CA TYR A 17 -25.91 -0.61 72.54
C TYR A 17 -26.46 -1.85 71.81
N LEU A 18 -27.68 -1.80 71.27
CA LEU A 18 -28.29 -2.91 70.51
C LEU A 18 -28.54 -2.58 69.02
N LEU A 19 -27.91 -1.50 68.53
CA LEU A 19 -27.90 -1.07 67.12
C LEU A 19 -26.46 -0.82 66.60
N ILE A 20 -25.43 -1.27 67.33
CA ILE A 20 -24.01 -1.07 66.99
C ILE A 20 -23.35 -2.36 66.45
N LEU A 21 -24.06 -3.50 66.41
CA LEU A 21 -23.52 -4.77 65.90
C LEU A 21 -24.06 -5.20 64.52
N GLY A 22 -24.56 -4.25 63.71
CA GLY A 22 -25.26 -4.56 62.46
C GLY A 22 -24.95 -3.65 61.26
N LEU A 23 -23.89 -2.84 61.31
CA LEU A 23 -23.56 -1.86 60.26
C LEU A 23 -22.04 -1.73 60.09
N PHE A 24 -21.34 -2.85 59.85
CA PHE A 24 -19.95 -2.83 59.37
C PHE A 24 -19.72 -3.95 58.34
N PHE A 25 -20.61 -4.01 57.35
CA PHE A 25 -20.24 -4.41 56.00
C PHE A 25 -20.61 -3.25 55.10
N CYS A 26 -19.80 -2.20 55.13
CA CYS A 26 -19.76 -1.25 54.03
C CYS A 26 -19.20 -2.03 52.85
N GLN A 27 -20.08 -2.70 52.09
CA GLN A 27 -19.70 -3.15 50.76
C GLN A 27 -19.50 -1.88 49.96
N CYS A 28 -18.24 -1.50 49.78
CA CYS A 28 -17.86 -0.58 48.72
C CYS A 28 -18.34 -1.23 47.43
N VAL A 29 -19.49 -0.80 46.94
CA VAL A 29 -19.96 -1.13 45.60
C VAL A 29 -19.04 -0.38 44.65
N HIS A 30 -17.91 -1.02 44.31
CA HIS A 30 -17.06 -0.64 43.20
C HIS A 30 -17.78 -1.08 41.93
N ALA A 31 -18.46 -0.12 41.31
CA ALA A 31 -19.14 -0.32 40.05
C ALA A 31 -18.33 0.40 38.98
N VAL A 32 -17.62 -0.36 38.16
CA VAL A 32 -16.97 0.14 36.95
C VAL A 32 -17.99 0.88 36.09
N ASP A 33 -17.72 2.15 35.81
CA ASP A 33 -18.56 2.98 34.94
C ASP A 33 -18.42 2.51 33.48
N THR A 34 -19.49 1.94 32.94
CA THR A 34 -19.51 1.34 31.60
C THR A 34 -19.32 2.37 30.48
N ASN A 35 -19.57 3.66 30.73
CA ASN A 35 -19.34 4.72 29.75
C ASN A 35 -17.84 5.00 29.53
N LYS A 36 -16.98 4.51 30.42
CA LYS A 36 -15.52 4.65 30.32
C LYS A 36 -14.85 3.45 29.65
N LEU A 37 -15.65 2.45 29.26
CA LEU A 37 -15.20 1.28 28.54
C LEU A 37 -15.53 1.45 27.07
N TRP A 38 -14.50 1.42 26.24
CA TRP A 38 -14.64 1.66 24.82
C TRP A 38 -14.17 0.46 23.99
N LEU A 39 -14.99 0.10 23.00
CA LEU A 39 -14.67 -0.88 21.97
C LEU A 39 -15.01 -0.34 20.58
N PRO A 40 -14.21 -0.68 19.56
CA PRO A 40 -14.57 -0.40 18.18
C PRO A 40 -15.89 -1.08 17.80
N LYS A 41 -16.62 -0.50 16.85
CA LYS A 41 -17.98 -0.94 16.45
C LYS A 41 -18.06 -2.44 16.12
N LYS A 42 -17.03 -3.00 15.49
CA LYS A 42 -16.92 -4.43 15.13
C LYS A 42 -16.85 -5.37 16.35
N TYR A 43 -16.39 -4.88 17.51
CA TYR A 43 -16.14 -5.64 18.73
C TYR A 43 -17.15 -5.32 19.85
N GLN A 44 -18.22 -4.57 19.56
CA GLN A 44 -19.23 -4.22 20.56
C GLN A 44 -19.90 -5.45 21.20
N SER A 45 -19.95 -6.60 20.50
CA SER A 45 -20.49 -7.86 21.02
C SER A 45 -19.69 -8.47 22.17
N ILE A 46 -18.43 -8.06 22.37
CA ILE A 46 -17.56 -8.57 23.45
C ILE A 46 -17.37 -7.56 24.60
N THR A 47 -18.19 -6.51 24.65
CA THR A 47 -18.27 -5.56 25.77
C THR A 47 -18.37 -6.25 27.15
N PRO A 48 -19.13 -7.35 27.34
CA PRO A 48 -19.15 -8.05 28.62
C PRO A 48 -17.79 -8.60 29.07
N LYS A 49 -16.90 -8.95 28.12
CA LYS A 49 -15.54 -9.42 28.43
C LYS A 49 -14.64 -8.28 28.87
N LEU A 50 -14.72 -7.12 28.20
CA LEU A 50 -14.01 -5.91 28.63
C LEU A 50 -14.48 -5.45 30.01
N LEU A 51 -15.79 -5.46 30.27
CA LEU A 51 -16.33 -5.13 31.59
C LEU A 51 -15.82 -6.07 32.68
N ARG A 52 -15.76 -7.37 32.40
CA ARG A 52 -15.21 -8.35 33.34
C ARG A 52 -13.72 -8.11 33.61
N THR A 53 -12.93 -7.76 32.59
CA THR A 53 -11.53 -7.39 32.76
C THR A 53 -11.36 -6.11 33.57
N ALA A 54 -12.24 -5.12 33.39
CA ALA A 54 -12.22 -3.92 34.19
C ALA A 54 -12.55 -4.21 35.67
N LEU A 55 -13.51 -5.09 35.94
CA LEU A 55 -13.82 -5.54 37.30
C LEU A 55 -12.66 -6.30 37.95
N GLU A 56 -11.96 -7.14 37.19
CA GLU A 56 -10.75 -7.81 37.64
C GLU A 56 -9.65 -6.81 38.00
N ALA A 57 -9.45 -5.79 37.15
CA ALA A 57 -8.49 -4.72 37.42
C ALA A 57 -8.84 -3.90 38.67
N GLU A 58 -10.12 -3.58 38.86
CA GLU A 58 -10.61 -2.87 40.05
C GLU A 58 -10.48 -3.70 41.33
N SER A 59 -10.41 -5.03 41.22
CA SER A 59 -10.15 -5.92 42.36
C SER A 59 -8.67 -6.04 42.74
N SER A 60 -7.75 -5.47 41.95
CA SER A 60 -6.32 -5.45 42.28
C SER A 60 -6.03 -4.55 43.48
N GLU A 61 -5.06 -4.93 44.31
CA GLU A 61 -4.76 -4.24 45.59
C GLU A 61 -4.43 -2.74 45.43
N ARG A 62 -3.95 -2.34 44.26
CA ARG A 62 -3.53 -0.96 43.95
C ARG A 62 -4.62 -0.13 43.26
N CYS A 63 -5.61 -0.74 42.62
CA CYS A 63 -6.59 -0.01 41.83
C CYS A 63 -7.74 0.47 42.72
N LEU A 64 -7.79 1.77 43.02
CA LEU A 64 -8.91 2.36 43.75
C LEU A 64 -10.15 2.53 42.87
N SER A 65 -9.95 2.85 41.58
CA SER A 65 -11.05 2.96 40.62
C SER A 65 -10.56 2.81 39.18
N VAL A 66 -11.39 2.20 38.34
CA VAL A 66 -11.14 2.15 36.88
C VAL A 66 -11.60 3.45 36.23
N ILE A 67 -10.71 4.06 35.45
CA ILE A 67 -10.96 5.34 34.78
C ILE A 67 -11.11 5.22 33.27
N ALA A 68 -10.57 4.16 32.66
CA ALA A 68 -10.77 3.85 31.25
C ALA A 68 -10.48 2.36 30.99
N GLY A 69 -11.13 1.79 29.98
CA GLY A 69 -10.79 0.45 29.49
C GLY A 69 -10.98 0.38 27.98
N GLU A 70 -10.00 -0.13 27.28
CA GLU A 70 -10.03 -0.20 25.82
C GLU A 70 -9.44 -1.50 25.28
N MET A 71 -9.76 -1.78 24.02
CA MET A 71 -9.19 -2.89 23.27
C MET A 71 -8.10 -2.40 22.33
N ILE A 72 -6.95 -3.07 22.38
CA ILE A 72 -5.87 -2.84 21.43
C ILE A 72 -6.00 -3.86 20.30
N ILE A 73 -6.73 -3.48 19.24
CA ILE A 73 -7.09 -4.37 18.12
C ILE A 73 -5.87 -5.10 17.55
N ARG A 74 -4.76 -4.38 17.36
CA ARG A 74 -3.48 -4.89 16.82
C ARG A 74 -2.82 -5.99 17.67
N LYS A 75 -3.21 -6.14 18.94
CA LYS A 75 -2.68 -7.17 19.86
C LYS A 75 -3.65 -8.34 20.07
N ASN A 76 -4.83 -8.31 19.44
CA ASN A 76 -5.75 -9.44 19.45
C ASN A 76 -5.23 -10.57 18.56
N SER A 77 -5.61 -11.80 18.88
CA SER A 77 -5.39 -12.96 18.03
C SER A 77 -6.67 -13.79 17.93
N GLU A 78 -6.62 -14.90 17.18
CA GLU A 78 -7.72 -15.87 17.13
C GLU A 78 -7.99 -16.54 18.49
N SER A 79 -7.01 -16.53 19.41
CA SER A 79 -7.12 -17.16 20.72
C SER A 79 -7.46 -16.20 21.86
N HIS A 80 -7.15 -14.90 21.74
CA HIS A 80 -7.41 -13.92 22.80
C HIS A 80 -7.66 -12.50 22.31
N TYR A 81 -8.40 -11.75 23.13
CA TYR A 81 -8.52 -10.31 23.08
C TYR A 81 -7.49 -9.67 24.02
N TYR A 82 -6.98 -8.51 23.63
CA TYR A 82 -6.05 -7.72 24.41
C TYR A 82 -6.73 -6.45 24.90
N PHE A 83 -6.86 -6.34 26.22
CA PHE A 83 -7.50 -5.21 26.88
C PHE A 83 -6.47 -4.44 27.69
N VAL A 84 -6.57 -3.12 27.67
CA VAL A 84 -5.81 -2.23 28.54
C VAL A 84 -6.79 -1.52 29.45
N ILE A 85 -6.63 -1.69 30.75
CA ILE A 85 -7.43 -1.02 31.77
C ILE A 85 -6.57 0.03 32.45
N THR A 86 -7.03 1.28 32.42
CA THR A 86 -6.39 2.36 33.15
C THR A 86 -7.05 2.50 34.51
N CYS A 87 -6.25 2.33 35.55
CA CYS A 87 -6.62 2.43 36.95
C CYS A 87 -6.09 3.72 37.57
N ARG A 88 -6.77 4.19 38.61
CA ARG A 88 -6.30 5.24 39.51
C ARG A 88 -6.03 4.64 40.88
N ASP A 89 -4.85 4.90 41.44
CA ASP A 89 -4.48 4.44 42.78
C ASP A 89 -4.93 5.41 43.89
N GLN A 90 -4.60 5.07 45.15
CA GLN A 90 -4.94 5.86 46.34
C GLN A 90 -4.30 7.26 46.33
N ASP A 91 -3.14 7.40 45.67
CA ASP A 91 -2.42 8.66 45.49
C ASP A 91 -2.91 9.48 44.28
N LYS A 92 -4.04 9.06 43.69
CA LYS A 92 -4.67 9.64 42.49
C LYS A 92 -3.82 9.54 41.22
N ARG A 93 -2.78 8.70 41.20
CA ARG A 93 -1.94 8.47 40.02
C ARG A 93 -2.59 7.46 39.11
N THR A 94 -2.42 7.67 37.81
CA THR A 94 -2.99 6.81 36.78
C THR A 94 -1.95 5.83 36.28
N TYR A 95 -2.34 4.57 36.16
CA TYR A 95 -1.48 3.51 35.63
C TYR A 95 -2.31 2.50 34.84
N THR A 96 -1.67 1.75 33.95
CA THR A 96 -2.36 0.79 33.09
C THR A 96 -2.04 -0.65 33.47
N LEU A 97 -3.06 -1.49 33.43
CA LEU A 97 -3.00 -2.94 33.54
C LEU A 97 -3.38 -3.54 32.19
N SER A 98 -2.51 -4.36 31.63
CA SER A 98 -2.72 -5.01 30.33
C SER A 98 -3.11 -6.46 30.51
N TYR A 99 -4.19 -6.89 29.87
CA TYR A 99 -4.76 -8.23 30.03
C TYR A 99 -4.95 -8.95 28.70
N ARG A 100 -4.83 -10.28 28.75
CA ARG A 100 -5.31 -11.19 27.72
C ARG A 100 -6.60 -11.87 28.19
N TYR A 101 -7.62 -11.82 27.36
CA TYR A 101 -8.91 -12.46 27.60
C TYR A 101 -9.20 -13.48 26.51
N PRO A 102 -9.37 -14.77 26.80
CA PRO A 102 -9.55 -15.80 25.79
C PRO A 102 -10.85 -15.65 24.99
N VAL A 103 -10.80 -15.95 23.69
CA VAL A 103 -11.99 -15.92 22.82
C VAL A 103 -13.01 -16.97 23.27
N SER A 104 -12.56 -18.15 23.71
CA SER A 104 -13.36 -19.19 24.36
C SER A 104 -12.87 -19.42 25.79
N GLY A 105 -13.72 -19.21 26.79
CA GLY A 105 -13.37 -19.32 28.21
C GLY A 105 -13.55 -18.02 29.01
N THR A 106 -13.14 -18.05 30.28
CA THR A 106 -13.34 -16.94 31.24
C THR A 106 -12.13 -16.58 32.10
N ALA A 107 -11.00 -17.30 31.94
CA ALA A 107 -9.78 -17.03 32.69
C ALA A 107 -9.06 -15.81 32.10
N ILE A 108 -8.83 -14.78 32.92
CA ILE A 108 -8.20 -13.52 32.52
C ILE A 108 -6.72 -13.60 32.94
N ASP A 109 -5.82 -13.20 32.05
CA ASP A 109 -4.38 -13.23 32.29
C ASP A 109 -3.82 -11.80 32.31
N LEU A 110 -3.18 -11.40 33.42
CA LEU A 110 -2.52 -10.10 33.55
C LEU A 110 -1.12 -10.18 32.93
N VAL A 111 -0.92 -9.43 31.85
CA VAL A 111 0.31 -9.47 31.05
C VAL A 111 1.34 -8.45 31.54
N ALA A 112 0.88 -7.27 31.98
CA ALA A 112 1.77 -6.21 32.43
C ALA A 112 1.04 -5.21 33.33
N GLU A 113 1.72 -4.73 34.37
CA GLU A 113 1.32 -3.58 35.17
C GLU A 113 2.33 -2.45 34.97
N GLN A 114 1.85 -1.26 34.59
CA GLN A 114 2.68 -0.07 34.55
C GLN A 114 2.91 0.44 35.98
N LEU A 115 4.16 0.38 36.45
CA LEU A 115 4.57 0.90 37.75
C LEU A 115 4.60 2.44 37.72
N SER A 116 4.11 3.11 38.76
CA SER A 116 4.24 4.57 38.88
C SER A 116 5.69 4.96 39.19
N ALA A 117 6.07 6.20 38.87
CA ALA A 117 7.43 6.72 39.08
C ALA A 117 7.90 6.66 40.55
N GLU A 118 7.00 6.65 41.54
CA GLU A 118 7.36 6.45 42.95
C GLU A 118 7.60 4.98 43.32
N LEU A 119 6.89 4.03 42.71
CA LEU A 119 7.20 2.61 42.92
C LEU A 119 8.53 2.22 42.24
N ARG A 120 8.94 2.95 41.19
CA ARG A 120 10.31 2.87 40.64
C ARG A 120 11.36 3.31 41.65
N GLU A 121 11.05 4.26 42.53
CA GLU A 121 11.94 4.72 43.60
C GLU A 121 12.05 3.71 44.77
N THR A 122 11.06 2.84 44.98
CA THR A 122 11.13 1.75 45.99
C THR A 122 11.64 0.41 45.44
N VAL A 123 12.01 0.34 44.16
CA VAL A 123 12.57 -0.87 43.52
C VAL A 123 14.02 -0.66 43.06
N ASP A 124 14.73 0.31 43.61
CA ASP A 124 16.20 0.28 43.64
C ASP A 124 16.68 0.04 45.06
N VAL A 125 17.06 -1.20 45.35
CA VAL A 125 18.35 -1.65 45.90
C VAL A 125 18.19 -3.15 46.21
N VAL A 126 18.21 -4.00 45.18
CA VAL A 126 18.82 -5.34 45.36
C VAL A 126 20.31 -5.15 45.09
N ALA A 127 21.01 -4.85 46.17
CA ALA A 127 22.45 -4.89 46.39
C ALA A 127 23.34 -5.21 45.16
N LEU A 128 23.80 -4.17 44.47
CA LEU A 128 25.15 -4.15 43.88
C LEU A 128 26.00 -3.15 44.66
N LYS A 129 26.31 -3.50 45.91
CA LYS A 129 27.45 -2.91 46.62
C LYS A 129 28.71 -3.68 46.20
N ASN A 130 29.61 -2.98 45.51
CA ASN A 130 31.03 -3.30 45.35
C ASN A 130 31.42 -4.65 44.72
N THR A 131 30.69 -5.10 43.71
CA THR A 131 31.20 -5.97 42.64
C THR A 131 30.47 -5.53 41.39
N GLY A 132 31.16 -5.00 40.37
CA GLY A 132 30.54 -4.38 39.20
C GLY A 132 29.48 -5.24 38.51
N VAL A 133 28.68 -4.62 37.61
CA VAL A 133 27.76 -5.33 36.72
C VAL A 133 28.53 -6.44 36.01
N ASP A 134 28.02 -7.67 36.00
CA ASP A 134 28.61 -8.76 35.22
C ASP A 134 28.06 -8.76 33.78
N GLU A 135 28.75 -9.43 32.85
CA GLU A 135 28.37 -9.43 31.43
C GLU A 135 26.92 -9.90 31.20
N LYS A 136 26.46 -10.88 31.99
CA LYS A 136 25.12 -11.44 31.88
C LYS A 136 24.05 -10.40 32.28
N THR A 137 24.31 -9.66 33.35
CA THR A 137 23.46 -8.57 33.84
C THR A 137 23.48 -7.41 32.85
N ALA A 138 24.66 -7.05 32.34
CA ALA A 138 24.78 -6.04 31.29
C ALA A 138 23.93 -6.41 30.08
N ARG A 139 24.04 -7.64 29.54
CA ARG A 139 23.22 -8.12 28.41
C ARG A 139 21.72 -8.03 28.68
N LEU A 140 21.28 -8.37 29.89
CA LEU A 140 19.86 -8.26 30.26
C LEU A 140 19.37 -6.80 30.24
N LEU A 141 20.18 -5.87 30.76
CA LEU A 141 19.84 -4.44 30.80
C LEU A 141 19.54 -3.90 29.40
N CYS A 142 20.35 -4.22 28.38
CA CYS A 142 20.02 -3.72 27.04
C CYS A 142 18.90 -4.43 26.34
N ARG A 143 18.58 -5.69 26.67
CA ARG A 143 17.36 -6.30 26.13
C ARG A 143 16.10 -5.58 26.63
N ILE A 144 16.11 -5.19 27.89
CA ILE A 144 15.06 -4.37 28.50
C ILE A 144 15.05 -2.98 27.85
N GLU A 145 16.23 -2.38 27.66
CA GLU A 145 16.36 -1.05 27.07
C GLU A 145 15.90 -1.00 25.61
N ILE A 146 16.19 -2.01 24.78
CA ILE A 146 15.66 -2.14 23.40
C ILE A 146 14.14 -2.02 23.39
N SER A 147 13.47 -2.74 24.30
CA SER A 147 12.00 -2.79 24.36
C SER A 147 11.40 -1.49 24.90
N THR A 148 12.18 -0.72 25.67
CA THR A 148 11.73 0.49 26.34
C THR A 148 12.01 1.74 25.50
N SER A 149 13.22 1.86 24.96
CA SER A 149 13.67 2.98 24.13
C SER A 149 13.09 2.96 22.70
N PHE A 150 12.67 1.80 22.20
CA PHE A 150 12.09 1.64 20.85
C PHE A 150 10.65 1.11 20.88
N ASP A 151 9.84 1.60 21.81
CA ASP A 151 8.44 1.21 22.02
C ASP A 151 7.51 1.46 20.82
N TYR A 152 7.92 2.34 19.90
CA TYR A 152 7.26 2.58 18.62
C TYR A 152 7.43 1.43 17.62
N LEU A 153 8.43 0.56 17.80
CA LEU A 153 8.62 -0.64 16.99
C LEU A 153 7.72 -1.77 17.47
N THR A 154 7.14 -2.51 16.52
CA THR A 154 6.23 -3.61 16.85
C THR A 154 6.89 -4.96 16.60
N GLY A 155 6.54 -5.97 17.40
CA GLY A 155 7.01 -7.35 17.21
C GLY A 155 8.53 -7.53 17.27
N ILE A 156 9.19 -6.86 18.23
CA ILE A 156 10.63 -6.97 18.45
C ILE A 156 11.02 -8.42 18.77
N GLU A 157 11.92 -8.97 17.97
CA GLU A 157 12.48 -10.31 18.12
C GLU A 157 14.02 -10.25 18.05
N ILE A 158 14.69 -10.55 19.16
CA ILE A 158 16.15 -10.55 19.24
C ILE A 158 16.71 -11.78 18.54
N ILE A 159 17.74 -11.59 17.70
CA ILE A 159 18.40 -12.69 17.00
C ILE A 159 19.43 -13.32 17.92
N GLU A 160 19.06 -14.43 18.54
CA GLU A 160 19.92 -15.18 19.44
C GLU A 160 21.16 -15.75 18.72
N GLY A 161 22.34 -15.59 19.32
CA GLY A 161 23.61 -16.12 18.79
C GLY A 161 24.35 -15.21 17.81
N ASP A 162 23.76 -14.10 17.37
CA ASP A 162 24.37 -13.10 16.47
C ASP A 162 24.72 -11.79 17.21
N THR A 163 24.67 -11.81 18.54
CA THR A 163 25.14 -10.70 19.38
C THR A 163 26.66 -10.65 19.35
N SER A 164 27.24 -9.47 19.14
CA SER A 164 28.70 -9.31 19.18
C SER A 164 29.26 -9.78 20.53
N PRO A 165 30.53 -10.26 20.57
CA PRO A 165 31.23 -10.41 21.83
C PRO A 165 31.25 -9.07 22.57
N ALA A 166 31.25 -9.12 23.91
CA ALA A 166 31.21 -7.93 24.71
C ALA A 166 32.58 -7.23 24.70
N ASP A 167 32.61 -5.97 24.26
CA ASP A 167 33.79 -5.13 24.38
C ASP A 167 33.79 -4.47 25.76
N THR A 168 34.91 -4.57 26.48
CA THR A 168 35.05 -3.91 27.78
C THR A 168 35.49 -2.47 27.58
N VAL A 169 34.61 -1.52 27.89
CA VAL A 169 34.86 -0.07 27.73
C VAL A 169 34.68 0.59 29.09
N ASN A 170 35.73 1.25 29.61
CA ASN A 170 35.69 2.01 30.87
C ASN A 170 35.02 1.24 32.03
N SER A 171 35.42 -0.02 32.27
CA SER A 171 34.85 -0.92 33.29
C SER A 171 33.36 -1.31 33.11
N GLY A 172 32.78 -1.02 31.95
CA GLY A 172 31.46 -1.47 31.50
C GLY A 172 31.53 -2.41 30.29
N TYR A 173 30.38 -2.67 29.66
CA TYR A 173 30.23 -3.56 28.51
C TYR A 173 29.56 -2.84 27.32
N SER A 174 30.06 -3.07 26.12
CA SER A 174 29.46 -2.61 24.86
C SER A 174 29.21 -3.79 23.94
N TYR A 175 28.08 -3.78 23.23
CA TYR A 175 27.73 -4.81 22.26
C TYR A 175 26.74 -4.31 21.21
N ILE A 176 26.70 -5.04 20.10
CA ILE A 176 25.75 -4.88 19.02
C ILE A 176 24.76 -6.03 19.08
N ILE A 177 23.48 -5.72 19.27
CA ILE A 177 22.38 -6.71 19.28
C ILE A 177 21.58 -6.55 18.00
N PRO A 178 21.67 -7.51 17.05
CA PRO A 178 20.76 -7.53 15.92
C PRO A 178 19.37 -8.04 16.34
N PHE A 179 18.33 -7.42 15.79
CA PHE A 179 16.94 -7.80 16.05
C PHE A 179 16.05 -7.53 14.84
N PHE A 180 14.88 -8.18 14.81
CA PHE A 180 13.81 -7.88 13.88
C PHE A 180 12.70 -7.08 14.56
N ALA A 181 12.09 -6.16 13.82
CA ALA A 181 10.78 -5.61 14.13
C ALA A 181 9.84 -5.78 12.94
N LYS A 182 8.56 -5.49 13.10
CA LYS A 182 7.54 -5.57 12.06
C LYS A 182 7.32 -4.21 11.41
N SER A 183 7.29 -4.19 10.08
CA SER A 183 6.78 -3.05 9.30
C SER A 183 5.25 -2.94 9.41
N GLU A 184 4.68 -1.89 8.82
CA GLU A 184 3.22 -1.70 8.76
C GLU A 184 2.49 -2.85 8.06
N LEU A 185 3.11 -3.47 7.05
CA LEU A 185 2.57 -4.64 6.36
C LEU A 185 3.00 -5.97 7.00
N GLY A 186 3.71 -5.94 8.13
CA GLY A 186 4.10 -7.12 8.91
C GLY A 186 5.37 -7.84 8.43
N SER A 187 6.16 -7.25 7.51
CA SER A 187 7.46 -7.78 7.13
C SER A 187 8.49 -7.64 8.25
N ASN A 188 9.46 -8.56 8.30
CA ASN A 188 10.61 -8.44 9.19
C ASN A 188 11.55 -7.34 8.69
N VAL A 189 11.78 -6.34 9.54
CA VAL A 189 12.75 -5.25 9.33
C VAL A 189 13.92 -5.48 10.27
N ARG A 190 15.13 -5.58 9.72
CA ARG A 190 16.35 -5.87 10.48
C ARG A 190 17.02 -4.59 10.99
N TYR A 191 17.36 -4.59 12.26
CA TYR A 191 18.00 -3.49 12.98
C TYR A 191 19.20 -3.97 13.79
N GLN A 192 20.07 -3.03 14.16
CA GLN A 192 21.15 -3.21 15.13
C GLN A 192 21.00 -2.22 16.27
N ALA A 193 20.95 -2.73 17.49
CA ALA A 193 21.06 -1.93 18.70
C ALA A 193 22.52 -1.88 19.15
N HIS A 194 23.13 -0.71 19.08
CA HIS A 194 24.43 -0.42 19.69
C HIS A 194 24.18 -0.02 21.14
N CYS A 195 24.51 -0.91 22.06
CA CYS A 195 24.30 -0.66 23.48
C CYS A 195 25.64 -0.56 24.22
N SER A 196 25.68 0.36 25.19
CA SER A 196 26.75 0.49 26.18
C SER A 196 26.16 0.53 27.58
N VAL A 197 26.69 -0.30 28.49
CA VAL A 197 26.32 -0.38 29.90
C VAL A 197 27.52 -0.01 30.76
N SER A 198 27.38 0.99 31.64
CA SER A 198 28.43 1.43 32.55
C SER A 198 28.62 0.48 33.74
N ALA A 199 29.72 0.61 34.48
CA ALA A 199 29.97 -0.17 35.70
C ALA A 199 28.91 0.04 36.79
N ALA A 200 28.15 1.14 36.73
CA ALA A 200 27.05 1.48 37.62
C ALA A 200 25.69 0.95 37.12
N GLY A 201 25.64 0.34 35.93
CA GLY A 201 24.40 -0.16 35.31
C GLY A 201 23.65 0.86 34.45
N GLU A 202 24.20 2.07 34.26
CA GLU A 202 23.62 3.04 33.34
C GLU A 202 23.72 2.53 31.90
N THR A 203 22.60 2.57 31.18
CA THR A 203 22.50 1.98 29.84
C THR A 203 22.21 3.05 28.80
N VAL A 204 23.03 3.08 27.75
CA VAL A 204 22.83 3.93 26.57
C VAL A 204 22.63 3.02 25.37
N ILE A 205 21.61 3.31 24.55
CA ILE A 205 21.30 2.54 23.36
C ILE A 205 21.10 3.45 22.15
N GLU A 206 21.70 3.06 21.03
CA GLU A 206 21.53 3.69 19.73
C GLU A 206 21.04 2.66 18.74
N LEU A 207 20.11 3.06 17.87
CA LEU A 207 19.50 2.16 16.89
C LEU A 207 19.98 2.48 15.49
N SER A 208 20.53 1.48 14.82
CA SER A 208 20.93 1.53 13.42
C SER A 208 20.00 0.64 12.58
N LEU A 209 19.52 1.16 11.46
CA LEU A 209 18.75 0.38 10.49
C LEU A 209 19.72 -0.37 9.58
N GLU A 210 19.55 -1.68 9.41
CA GLU A 210 20.38 -2.42 8.45
C GLU A 210 19.85 -2.25 7.01
N ARG A 211 20.73 -2.39 6.01
CA ARG A 211 20.36 -2.35 4.59
C ARG A 211 19.19 -3.28 4.25
N GLN A 212 19.18 -4.50 4.79
CA GLN A 212 18.09 -5.47 4.56
C GLN A 212 16.77 -5.02 5.21
N GLY A 213 16.84 -4.37 6.37
CA GLY A 213 15.67 -3.72 6.98
C GLY A 213 15.17 -2.56 6.13
N ALA A 214 16.07 -1.72 5.62
CA ALA A 214 15.74 -0.61 4.74
C ALA A 214 15.04 -1.09 3.45
N ILE A 215 15.51 -2.17 2.83
CA ILE A 215 14.84 -2.81 1.68
C ILE A 215 13.43 -3.28 2.06
N ALA A 216 13.26 -3.90 3.24
CA ALA A 216 11.95 -4.37 3.70
C ALA A 216 10.95 -3.21 3.88
N ILE A 217 11.39 -2.09 4.46
CA ILE A 217 10.58 -0.87 4.60
C ILE A 217 10.18 -0.35 3.20
N CYS A 218 11.14 -0.21 2.29
CA CYS A 218 10.87 0.29 0.94
C CYS A 218 9.93 -0.64 0.17
N ARG A 219 10.12 -1.95 0.25
CA ARG A 219 9.25 -2.94 -0.40
C ARG A 219 7.81 -2.79 0.05
N ASP A 220 7.60 -2.63 1.34
CA ASP A 220 6.25 -2.52 1.89
C ASP A 220 5.61 -1.16 1.58
N SER A 221 6.39 -0.09 1.61
CA SER A 221 5.93 1.25 1.23
C SER A 221 5.54 1.31 -0.25
N VAL A 222 6.37 0.74 -1.15
CA VAL A 222 6.04 0.61 -2.58
C VAL A 222 4.78 -0.22 -2.79
N ARG A 223 4.59 -1.32 -2.05
CA ARG A 223 3.35 -2.11 -2.14
C ARG A 223 2.12 -1.34 -1.70
N SER A 224 2.25 -0.53 -0.65
CA SER A 224 1.16 0.30 -0.14
C SER A 224 0.77 1.36 -1.18
N GLU A 225 1.74 2.14 -1.66
CA GLU A 225 1.48 3.22 -2.61
C GLU A 225 1.06 2.71 -3.99
N ALA A 226 1.67 1.63 -4.48
CA ALA A 226 1.33 1.08 -5.78
C ALA A 226 0.02 0.24 -5.79
N ALA A 227 -0.65 0.08 -4.64
CA ALA A 227 -1.89 -0.70 -4.55
C ALA A 227 -3.01 -0.15 -5.45
N VAL A 228 -3.00 1.16 -5.73
CA VAL A 228 -3.95 1.81 -6.64
C VAL A 228 -3.80 1.35 -8.10
N HIS A 229 -2.60 0.89 -8.48
CA HIS A 229 -2.31 0.42 -9.84
C HIS A 229 -2.65 -1.07 -10.04
N GLY A 230 -3.00 -1.81 -8.98
CA GLY A 230 -3.42 -3.20 -9.03
C GLY A 230 -2.59 -4.15 -8.16
N ARG A 231 -2.46 -5.42 -8.59
CA ARG A 231 -1.67 -6.41 -7.84
C ARG A 231 -0.18 -6.19 -8.11
N VAL A 232 0.55 -5.81 -7.07
CA VAL A 232 1.98 -5.45 -7.14
C VAL A 232 2.88 -6.67 -6.94
N ARG A 233 3.85 -6.85 -7.85
CA ARG A 233 4.97 -7.78 -7.72
C ARG A 233 6.29 -7.02 -7.91
N ILE A 234 7.07 -6.93 -6.84
CA ILE A 234 8.39 -6.28 -6.86
C ILE A 234 9.43 -7.31 -7.34
N ASP A 235 10.35 -6.87 -8.20
CA ASP A 235 11.50 -7.67 -8.62
C ASP A 235 12.64 -7.50 -7.60
N GLU A 236 12.68 -8.39 -6.61
CA GLU A 236 13.64 -8.31 -5.50
C GLU A 236 15.10 -8.47 -5.96
N GLU A 237 15.35 -9.14 -7.09
CA GLU A 237 16.70 -9.35 -7.64
C GLU A 237 17.27 -8.09 -8.30
N GLN A 238 16.39 -7.16 -8.71
CA GLN A 238 16.77 -5.92 -9.38
C GLN A 238 16.75 -4.69 -8.47
N ILE A 239 16.60 -4.89 -7.15
CA ILE A 239 16.65 -3.78 -6.19
C ILE A 239 18.07 -3.23 -6.09
N ASN A 240 18.25 -2.00 -6.56
CA ASN A 240 19.55 -1.34 -6.59
C ASN A 240 19.59 -0.17 -5.61
N GLN A 241 20.70 0.00 -4.90
CA GLN A 241 20.93 1.18 -4.07
C GLN A 241 21.58 2.26 -4.94
N ILE A 242 20.94 3.43 -5.03
CA ILE A 242 21.35 4.50 -5.96
C ILE A 242 22.35 5.46 -5.29
N ASP A 243 22.26 5.64 -3.96
CA ASP A 243 23.15 6.51 -3.19
C ASP A 243 23.58 5.82 -1.88
N SER A 244 24.83 6.07 -1.47
CA SER A 244 25.47 5.52 -0.27
C SER A 244 25.76 6.59 0.79
N SER A 245 25.41 7.85 0.54
CA SER A 245 25.65 8.98 1.45
C SER A 245 24.61 9.05 2.57
N ALA A 246 24.77 8.21 3.60
CA ALA A 246 24.00 8.16 4.86
C ALA A 246 22.47 7.91 4.76
N GLU A 247 21.81 8.27 3.65
CA GLU A 247 20.41 8.01 3.35
C GLU A 247 20.26 6.71 2.54
N TYR A 248 19.32 5.86 2.93
CA TYR A 248 19.00 4.68 2.15
C TYR A 248 18.12 5.07 0.96
N VAL A 249 18.73 5.15 -0.23
CA VAL A 249 18.03 5.42 -1.49
C VAL A 249 18.04 4.17 -2.38
N PHE A 250 16.87 3.59 -2.62
CA PHE A 250 16.71 2.40 -3.44
C PHE A 250 15.86 2.66 -4.69
N GLN A 251 16.22 1.98 -5.76
CA GLN A 251 15.39 1.78 -6.93
C GLN A 251 14.76 0.40 -6.85
N LEU A 252 13.42 0.32 -6.90
CA LEU A 252 12.68 -0.95 -6.90
C LEU A 252 11.82 -1.03 -8.16
N PRO A 253 12.23 -1.81 -9.17
CA PRO A 253 11.38 -2.19 -10.29
C PRO A 253 10.22 -3.07 -9.81
N PHE A 254 9.03 -2.84 -10.33
CA PHE A 254 7.87 -3.66 -10.01
C PHE A 254 6.89 -3.75 -11.17
N VAL A 255 6.05 -4.76 -11.13
CA VAL A 255 4.96 -4.98 -12.07
C VAL A 255 3.65 -4.84 -11.31
N ALA A 256 2.73 -4.02 -11.82
CA ALA A 256 1.35 -3.99 -11.36
C ALA A 256 0.44 -4.67 -12.37
N THR A 257 -0.37 -5.62 -11.91
CA THR A 257 -1.40 -6.26 -12.75
C THR A 257 -2.74 -5.57 -12.50
N ASN A 258 -3.29 -4.93 -13.54
CA ASN A 258 -4.59 -4.25 -13.46
C ASN A 258 -5.76 -5.27 -13.36
N GLN A 259 -7.00 -4.78 -13.26
CA GLN A 259 -8.19 -5.64 -13.14
C GLN A 259 -8.45 -6.49 -14.39
N GLU A 260 -7.96 -6.06 -15.55
CA GLU A 260 -8.08 -6.76 -16.83
C GLU A 260 -7.01 -7.84 -17.01
N GLY A 261 -6.05 -7.94 -16.08
CA GLY A 261 -4.94 -8.89 -16.13
C GLY A 261 -3.71 -8.39 -16.90
N THR A 262 -3.72 -7.14 -17.37
CA THR A 262 -2.58 -6.52 -18.05
C THR A 262 -1.48 -6.21 -17.05
N SER A 263 -0.27 -6.66 -17.36
CA SER A 263 0.93 -6.43 -16.56
C SER A 263 1.60 -5.14 -17.03
N ILE A 264 1.74 -4.19 -16.12
CA ILE A 264 2.30 -2.87 -16.39
C ILE A 264 3.58 -2.73 -15.57
N ASP A 265 4.68 -2.43 -16.25
CA ASP A 265 5.97 -2.23 -15.61
C ASP A 265 6.10 -0.80 -15.06
N TYR A 266 6.63 -0.71 -13.85
CA TYR A 266 6.93 0.54 -13.16
C TYR A 266 8.31 0.45 -12.53
N ASN A 267 8.80 1.62 -12.16
CA ASN A 267 9.99 1.75 -11.34
C ASN A 267 9.69 2.70 -10.19
N SER A 268 10.24 2.43 -9.01
CA SER A 268 10.08 3.30 -7.85
C SER A 268 11.42 3.74 -7.32
N LYS A 269 11.47 4.99 -6.83
CA LYS A 269 12.56 5.50 -6.01
C LYS A 269 12.05 5.61 -4.58
N CYS A 270 12.64 4.83 -3.68
CA CYS A 270 12.35 4.87 -2.26
C CYS A 270 13.53 5.51 -1.52
N THR A 271 13.24 6.51 -0.68
CA THR A 271 14.24 7.20 0.15
C THR A 271 13.83 7.09 1.62
N ILE A 272 14.72 6.57 2.47
CA ILE A 272 14.48 6.53 3.92
C ILE A 272 15.29 7.64 4.57
N LYS A 273 14.58 8.62 5.15
CA LYS A 273 15.17 9.76 5.85
C LYS A 273 15.42 9.42 7.33
N GLU A 274 16.10 10.31 8.07
CA GLU A 274 16.48 10.13 9.49
C GLU A 274 15.31 9.74 10.43
N GLN A 275 14.07 10.14 10.10
CA GLN A 275 12.85 9.76 10.83
C GLN A 275 12.30 8.37 10.47
N ARG A 276 12.98 7.64 9.59
CA ARG A 276 12.71 6.25 9.17
C ARG A 276 11.37 6.03 8.49
N GLU A 277 10.77 7.14 8.05
CA GLU A 277 9.67 7.16 7.09
C GLU A 277 10.24 7.02 5.68
N ALA A 278 9.57 6.20 4.87
CA ALA A 278 9.94 6.00 3.48
C ALA A 278 9.18 6.97 2.58
N ASP A 279 9.93 7.76 1.82
CA ASP A 279 9.42 8.62 0.76
C ASP A 279 9.51 7.86 -0.57
N VAL A 280 8.36 7.53 -1.16
CA VAL A 280 8.26 6.68 -2.36
C VAL A 280 7.74 7.50 -3.54
N VAL A 281 8.52 7.51 -4.63
CA VAL A 281 8.12 8.08 -5.91
C VAL A 281 7.99 6.95 -6.93
N ILE A 282 6.79 6.75 -7.47
CA ILE A 282 6.50 5.75 -8.51
C ILE A 282 6.57 6.43 -9.89
N ASN A 283 7.20 5.77 -10.86
CA ASN A 283 7.31 6.24 -12.22
C ASN A 283 6.94 5.11 -13.19
N LEU A 284 6.05 5.42 -14.14
CA LEU A 284 5.78 4.56 -15.27
C LEU A 284 7.03 4.46 -16.15
N VAL A 285 7.35 3.26 -16.64
CA VAL A 285 8.45 3.05 -17.60
C VAL A 285 7.92 2.78 -19.00
N ALA A 286 8.77 2.92 -20.02
CA ALA A 286 8.36 2.81 -21.42
C ALA A 286 7.67 1.47 -21.77
N SER A 287 8.11 0.35 -21.18
CA SER A 287 7.46 -0.96 -21.39
C SER A 287 6.06 -1.02 -20.74
N GLY A 288 5.89 -0.41 -19.57
CA GLY A 288 4.59 -0.25 -18.92
C GLY A 288 3.66 0.65 -19.73
N ALA A 289 4.16 1.80 -20.22
CA ALA A 289 3.42 2.69 -21.10
C ALA A 289 2.95 1.96 -22.37
N LEU A 290 3.82 1.16 -22.99
CA LEU A 290 3.45 0.33 -24.13
C LEU A 290 2.36 -0.69 -23.78
N ALA A 291 2.42 -1.31 -22.59
CA ALA A 291 1.40 -2.24 -22.13
C ALA A 291 0.03 -1.57 -21.97
N ILE A 292 0.00 -0.38 -21.36
CA ILE A 292 -1.21 0.46 -21.21
C ILE A 292 -1.78 0.80 -22.60
N CYS A 293 -0.96 1.32 -23.51
CA CYS A 293 -1.41 1.69 -24.85
C CYS A 293 -1.94 0.50 -25.65
N LYS A 294 -1.31 -0.68 -25.53
CA LYS A 294 -1.80 -1.90 -26.17
C LYS A 294 -3.15 -2.35 -25.61
N ASP A 295 -3.41 -2.10 -24.33
CA ASP A 295 -4.68 -2.41 -23.70
C ASP A 295 -5.78 -1.45 -24.16
N SER A 296 -5.53 -0.14 -24.07
CA SER A 296 -6.45 0.89 -24.54
C SER A 296 -6.77 0.73 -26.03
N LEU A 297 -5.80 0.34 -26.86
CA LEU A 297 -6.03 0.06 -28.28
C LEU A 297 -7.01 -1.10 -28.49
N LYS A 298 -7.02 -2.14 -27.64
CA LYS A 298 -8.02 -3.21 -27.77
C LYS A 298 -9.43 -2.67 -27.53
N SER A 299 -9.58 -1.78 -26.55
CA SER A 299 -10.86 -1.12 -26.22
C SER A 299 -11.35 -0.22 -27.35
N GLU A 300 -10.45 0.57 -27.96
CA GLU A 300 -10.79 1.41 -29.12
C GLU A 300 -11.13 0.59 -30.37
N THR A 301 -10.54 -0.58 -30.52
CA THR A 301 -10.71 -1.43 -31.72
C THR A 301 -11.78 -2.52 -31.57
N VAL A 302 -12.63 -2.46 -30.55
CA VAL A 302 -13.68 -3.46 -30.27
C VAL A 302 -14.62 -3.72 -31.47
N LEU A 303 -14.87 -2.71 -32.30
CA LEU A 303 -15.73 -2.84 -33.49
C LEU A 303 -15.03 -3.51 -34.69
N MET A 304 -13.73 -3.74 -34.61
CA MET A 304 -12.94 -4.42 -35.63
C MET A 304 -12.98 -5.94 -35.42
N LYS A 305 -13.13 -6.71 -36.51
CA LYS A 305 -13.35 -8.17 -36.44
C LYS A 305 -12.11 -8.97 -36.05
N SER A 306 -10.93 -8.42 -36.28
CA SER A 306 -9.65 -9.00 -35.85
C SER A 306 -8.61 -7.90 -35.84
N VAL A 307 -7.78 -7.86 -34.81
CA VAL A 307 -6.72 -6.85 -34.62
C VAL A 307 -5.42 -7.59 -34.34
N VAL A 308 -4.38 -7.27 -35.09
CA VAL A 308 -3.04 -7.84 -34.94
C VAL A 308 -2.08 -6.67 -34.73
N ILE A 309 -1.62 -6.51 -33.50
CA ILE A 309 -0.62 -5.49 -33.14
C ILE A 309 0.75 -6.05 -33.49
N ALA A 310 1.56 -5.29 -34.23
CA ALA A 310 2.93 -5.68 -34.50
C ALA A 310 3.76 -5.55 -33.21
N GLY A 311 4.01 -6.69 -32.54
CA GLY A 311 4.43 -6.76 -31.14
C GLY A 311 5.61 -5.88 -30.73
N ASP A 312 6.60 -5.73 -31.61
CA ASP A 312 7.87 -5.01 -31.36
C ASP A 312 8.02 -3.73 -32.21
N ALA A 313 7.06 -3.43 -33.08
CA ALA A 313 7.16 -2.33 -34.05
C ALA A 313 6.70 -0.98 -33.48
N SER A 314 6.46 -0.90 -32.17
CA SER A 314 6.02 0.32 -31.52
C SER A 314 7.20 1.26 -31.28
N GLN A 315 7.08 2.52 -31.69
CA GLN A 315 8.12 3.52 -31.53
C GLN A 315 7.73 4.51 -30.43
N LEU A 316 8.61 4.69 -29.45
CA LEU A 316 8.49 5.78 -28.47
C LEU A 316 8.89 7.09 -29.16
N ILE A 317 7.97 8.03 -29.26
CA ILE A 317 8.18 9.34 -29.89
C ILE A 317 8.77 10.32 -28.86
N SER A 318 8.27 10.28 -27.61
CA SER A 318 8.76 11.09 -26.50
C SER A 318 8.42 10.44 -25.17
N GLY A 319 9.35 10.52 -24.22
CA GLY A 319 9.15 10.10 -22.83
C GLY A 319 9.81 11.12 -21.91
N ASN A 320 9.03 12.03 -21.31
CA ASN A 320 9.57 13.03 -20.39
C ASN A 320 8.62 13.20 -19.21
N LYS A 321 9.13 13.07 -17.98
CA LYS A 321 8.39 13.30 -16.72
C LYS A 321 6.98 12.67 -16.68
N GLY A 322 6.87 11.38 -16.91
CA GLY A 322 5.58 10.67 -16.81
C GLY A 322 4.71 10.74 -18.06
N ILE A 323 4.99 11.64 -19.00
CA ILE A 323 4.28 11.71 -20.28
C ILE A 323 4.95 10.79 -21.30
N PHE A 324 4.17 9.92 -21.93
CA PHE A 324 4.61 9.01 -22.98
C PHE A 324 3.79 9.22 -24.26
N SER A 325 4.46 9.30 -25.40
CA SER A 325 3.82 9.29 -26.72
C SER A 325 4.37 8.13 -27.54
N LEU A 326 3.49 7.21 -27.96
CA LEU A 326 3.83 6.00 -28.69
C LEU A 326 3.05 5.91 -29.99
N GLU A 327 3.74 5.44 -31.03
CA GLU A 327 3.12 5.00 -32.28
C GLU A 327 3.06 3.47 -32.32
N ILE A 328 1.88 2.91 -32.54
CA ILE A 328 1.63 1.47 -32.56
C ILE A 328 1.04 1.08 -33.92
N PRO A 329 1.83 0.49 -34.82
CA PRO A 329 1.30 -0.07 -36.05
C PRO A 329 0.52 -1.36 -35.78
N PHE A 330 -0.64 -1.49 -36.41
CA PHE A 330 -1.46 -2.69 -36.31
C PHE A 330 -2.22 -2.97 -37.62
N THR A 331 -2.60 -4.22 -37.83
CA THR A 331 -3.46 -4.62 -38.94
C THR A 331 -4.80 -5.05 -38.40
N ALA A 332 -5.89 -4.59 -39.02
CA ALA A 332 -7.22 -5.00 -38.59
C ALA A 332 -8.17 -5.32 -39.74
N LYS A 333 -9.11 -6.21 -39.45
CA LYS A 333 -10.23 -6.52 -40.34
C LYS A 333 -11.39 -5.61 -40.00
N THR A 334 -11.73 -4.73 -40.92
CA THR A 334 -12.90 -3.83 -40.81
C THR A 334 -14.21 -4.62 -40.64
N SER A 335 -15.27 -3.92 -40.25
CA SER A 335 -16.62 -4.50 -40.13
C SER A 335 -17.10 -5.13 -41.45
N LEU A 336 -16.66 -4.60 -42.60
CA LEU A 336 -16.92 -5.12 -43.94
C LEU A 336 -16.03 -6.29 -44.36
N GLY A 337 -15.08 -6.70 -43.52
CA GLY A 337 -14.21 -7.84 -43.76
C GLY A 337 -12.93 -7.54 -44.55
N LYS A 338 -12.66 -6.26 -44.84
CA LYS A 338 -11.43 -5.82 -45.53
C LYS A 338 -10.28 -5.69 -44.53
N MET A 339 -9.12 -6.26 -44.86
CA MET A 339 -7.89 -6.11 -44.08
C MET A 339 -7.24 -4.78 -44.42
N LEU A 340 -6.95 -3.96 -43.41
CA LEU A 340 -6.26 -2.67 -43.55
C LEU A 340 -5.14 -2.56 -42.51
N ASN A 341 -4.08 -1.83 -42.84
CA ASN A 341 -3.08 -1.40 -41.87
C ASN A 341 -3.47 -0.04 -41.29
N PHE A 342 -3.22 0.10 -40.00
CA PHE A 342 -3.53 1.26 -39.21
C PHE A 342 -2.31 1.65 -38.38
N THR A 343 -2.30 2.90 -37.97
CA THR A 343 -1.38 3.43 -36.98
C THR A 343 -2.21 3.98 -35.83
N ALA A 344 -1.91 3.52 -34.61
CA ALA A 344 -2.46 4.12 -33.41
C ALA A 344 -1.44 5.09 -32.81
N GLN A 345 -1.86 6.32 -32.55
CA GLN A 345 -1.15 7.26 -31.71
C GLN A 345 -1.71 7.15 -30.30
N CYS A 346 -0.85 6.82 -29.35
CA CYS A 346 -1.19 6.71 -27.94
C CYS A 346 -0.42 7.74 -27.13
N GLU A 347 -1.12 8.54 -26.35
CA GLU A 347 -0.55 9.48 -25.39
C GLU A 347 -0.98 9.07 -23.98
N ILE A 348 -0.01 9.03 -23.07
CA ILE A 348 -0.23 8.83 -21.64
C ILE A 348 0.29 10.08 -20.95
N ASP A 349 -0.54 10.71 -20.13
CA ASP A 349 -0.14 11.89 -19.36
C ASP A 349 0.45 11.54 -17.99
N GLU A 350 0.74 12.57 -17.22
CA GLU A 350 1.35 12.46 -15.89
C GLU A 350 0.43 11.87 -14.82
N ASP A 351 -0.90 11.92 -15.01
CA ASP A 351 -1.89 11.28 -14.14
C ASP A 351 -2.16 9.81 -14.55
N GLY A 352 -1.63 9.39 -15.70
CA GLY A 352 -1.81 8.06 -16.26
C GLY A 352 -3.05 7.94 -17.14
N ASP A 353 -3.72 9.05 -17.44
CA ASP A 353 -4.82 9.05 -18.40
C ASP A 353 -4.27 8.75 -19.79
N THR A 354 -4.98 7.88 -20.51
CA THR A 354 -4.54 7.34 -21.80
C THR A 354 -5.49 7.77 -22.90
N TYR A 355 -4.94 8.39 -23.94
CA TYR A 355 -5.66 8.79 -25.14
C TYR A 355 -5.12 8.01 -26.34
N VAL A 356 -6.00 7.32 -27.06
CA VAL A 356 -5.63 6.54 -28.25
C VAL A 356 -6.44 6.99 -29.45
N VAL A 357 -5.76 7.36 -30.53
CA VAL A 357 -6.37 7.69 -31.82
C VAL A 357 -5.85 6.72 -32.86
N THR A 358 -6.73 6.16 -33.69
CA THR A 358 -6.37 5.25 -34.77
C THR A 358 -6.61 5.90 -36.13
N GLU A 359 -5.63 5.80 -37.02
CA GLU A 359 -5.74 6.26 -38.41
C GLU A 359 -5.41 5.13 -39.38
N ILE A 360 -6.00 5.13 -40.57
CA ILE A 360 -5.62 4.19 -41.64
C ILE A 360 -4.28 4.65 -42.21
N ASP A 361 -3.34 3.73 -42.35
CA ASP A 361 -2.06 4.04 -43.00
C ASP A 361 -2.31 4.55 -44.42
N ARG A 362 -1.79 5.74 -44.74
CA ARG A 362 -1.93 6.40 -46.06
C ARG A 362 -1.50 5.49 -47.21
N SER A 363 -0.48 4.65 -47.00
CA SER A 363 -0.03 3.68 -48.01
C SER A 363 -1.11 2.62 -48.31
N THR A 364 -1.85 2.22 -47.28
CA THR A 364 -2.97 1.29 -47.38
C THR A 364 -4.15 1.95 -48.08
N VAL A 365 -4.45 3.22 -47.77
CA VAL A 365 -5.53 3.98 -48.42
C VAL A 365 -5.36 3.98 -49.95
N ALA A 366 -4.17 4.31 -50.45
CA ALA A 366 -3.89 4.32 -51.88
C ALA A 366 -4.04 2.94 -52.52
N SER A 367 -3.46 1.89 -51.93
CA SER A 367 -3.54 0.52 -52.46
C SER A 367 -4.98 0.00 -52.56
N VAL A 368 -5.82 0.33 -51.57
CA VAL A 368 -7.24 0.02 -51.56
C VAL A 368 -7.96 0.67 -52.73
N CYS A 369 -7.76 1.98 -52.94
CA CYS A 369 -8.41 2.70 -54.01
C CYS A 369 -7.90 2.30 -55.40
N ILE A 370 -6.62 1.94 -55.54
CA ILE A 370 -6.07 1.34 -56.78
C ILE A 370 -6.76 0.00 -57.08
N GLY A 371 -6.99 -0.85 -56.08
CA GLY A 371 -7.72 -2.10 -56.24
C GLY A 371 -9.15 -1.90 -56.75
N GLU A 372 -9.87 -0.94 -56.17
CA GLU A 372 -11.23 -0.57 -56.63
C GLU A 372 -11.21 0.00 -58.05
N LEU A 373 -10.22 0.84 -58.37
CA LEU A 373 -10.05 1.39 -59.72
C LEU A 373 -9.85 0.27 -60.74
N ASN A 374 -8.91 -0.64 -60.48
CA ASN A 374 -8.63 -1.78 -61.36
C ASN A 374 -9.88 -2.62 -61.63
N ASN A 375 -10.74 -2.81 -60.63
CA ASN A 375 -12.03 -3.49 -60.80
C ASN A 375 -12.99 -2.69 -61.71
N HIS A 376 -13.07 -1.37 -61.53
CA HIS A 376 -13.95 -0.49 -62.29
C HIS A 376 -13.52 -0.33 -63.76
N VAL A 377 -12.21 -0.31 -64.01
CA VAL A 377 -11.62 -0.11 -65.36
C VAL A 377 -11.21 -1.42 -66.03
N ARG A 378 -11.58 -2.59 -65.50
CA ARG A 378 -11.20 -3.92 -66.04
C ARG A 378 -11.49 -4.12 -67.53
N ASN A 379 -12.46 -3.37 -68.07
CA ASN A 379 -12.87 -3.42 -69.48
C ASN A 379 -12.18 -2.36 -70.36
N MET A 380 -11.40 -1.45 -69.78
CA MET A 380 -10.62 -0.45 -70.50
C MET A 380 -9.32 -1.07 -71.02
N LYS A 381 -8.84 -0.63 -72.18
CA LYS A 381 -7.60 -1.13 -72.77
C LYS A 381 -6.42 -0.25 -72.37
N SER A 382 -5.27 -0.89 -72.13
CA SER A 382 -3.99 -0.21 -71.90
C SER A 382 -4.04 0.82 -70.75
N VAL A 383 -4.65 0.45 -69.62
CA VAL A 383 -4.70 1.28 -68.42
C VAL A 383 -3.30 1.41 -67.84
N ALA A 384 -2.84 2.64 -67.63
CA ALA A 384 -1.58 2.97 -66.97
C ALA A 384 -1.87 3.96 -65.84
N ILE A 385 -1.74 3.49 -64.59
CA ILE A 385 -1.88 4.33 -63.39
C ILE A 385 -0.60 5.16 -63.23
N LEU A 386 -0.77 6.45 -62.96
CA LEU A 386 0.34 7.39 -62.74
C LEU A 386 0.59 7.49 -61.23
N GLU A 387 1.21 6.45 -60.65
CA GLU A 387 1.36 6.29 -59.20
C GLU A 387 2.06 7.48 -58.53
N GLU A 388 3.02 8.10 -59.21
CA GLU A 388 3.75 9.27 -58.73
C GLU A 388 2.91 10.55 -58.61
N LYS A 389 1.69 10.55 -59.18
CA LYS A 389 0.75 11.67 -59.15
C LYS A 389 -0.47 11.41 -58.27
N ILE A 390 -0.49 10.30 -57.53
CA ILE A 390 -1.58 9.99 -56.60
C ILE A 390 -1.54 10.98 -55.45
N SER A 391 -2.69 11.54 -55.10
CA SER A 391 -2.85 12.39 -53.91
C SER A 391 -3.86 11.77 -52.95
N VAL A 392 -3.53 11.79 -51.67
CA VAL A 392 -4.37 11.29 -50.58
C VAL A 392 -4.61 12.45 -49.63
N VAL A 393 -5.89 12.79 -49.41
CA VAL A 393 -6.33 13.82 -48.48
C VAL A 393 -7.25 13.15 -47.46
N GLY A 394 -6.92 13.26 -46.18
CA GLY A 394 -7.81 12.84 -45.10
C GLY A 394 -8.82 13.94 -44.76
N ASP A 395 -10.05 13.56 -44.49
CA ASP A 395 -11.07 14.42 -43.91
C ASP A 395 -11.12 14.19 -42.39
N ALA A 396 -10.87 15.25 -41.62
CA ALA A 396 -10.81 15.18 -40.17
C ALA A 396 -12.19 15.03 -39.51
N ASP A 397 -13.27 15.42 -40.22
CA ASP A 397 -14.61 15.48 -39.63
C ASP A 397 -15.31 14.11 -39.61
N ASP A 398 -15.07 13.26 -40.61
CA ASP A 398 -15.67 11.93 -40.71
C ASP A 398 -14.66 10.77 -40.76
N GLY A 399 -13.35 11.08 -40.70
CA GLY A 399 -12.27 10.11 -40.76
C GLY A 399 -12.19 9.36 -42.10
N SER A 400 -12.77 9.93 -43.15
CA SER A 400 -12.66 9.40 -44.50
C SER A 400 -11.42 9.91 -45.23
N TYR A 401 -11.04 9.21 -46.29
CA TYR A 401 -9.95 9.62 -47.16
C TYR A 401 -10.46 9.82 -48.58
N LEU A 402 -10.04 10.92 -49.18
CA LEU A 402 -10.19 11.20 -50.59
C LEU A 402 -8.87 10.90 -51.31
N VAL A 403 -8.92 9.99 -52.28
CA VAL A 403 -7.78 9.66 -53.13
C VAL A 403 -8.07 10.08 -54.56
N SER A 404 -7.23 10.94 -55.12
CA SER A 404 -7.22 11.21 -56.55
C SER A 404 -6.15 10.34 -57.22
N ILE A 405 -6.59 9.53 -58.19
CA ILE A 405 -5.77 8.58 -58.94
C ILE A 405 -5.83 8.94 -60.43
N PRO A 406 -4.84 9.68 -60.94
CA PRO A 406 -4.72 9.93 -62.37
C PRO A 406 -4.28 8.67 -63.12
N PHE A 407 -4.91 8.38 -64.26
CA PHE A 407 -4.52 7.27 -65.13
C PHE A 407 -4.78 7.56 -66.60
N ASP A 408 -4.00 6.92 -67.46
CA ASP A 408 -4.17 6.96 -68.91
C ASP A 408 -4.79 5.65 -69.39
N ALA A 409 -5.60 5.70 -70.44
CA ALA A 409 -6.21 4.54 -71.08
C ALA A 409 -6.29 4.73 -72.61
N ARG A 410 -6.65 3.66 -73.33
CA ARG A 410 -6.97 3.74 -74.76
C ARG A 410 -8.43 3.38 -75.03
N SER A 411 -9.07 4.19 -75.87
CA SER A 411 -10.37 3.86 -76.44
C SER A 411 -10.26 2.61 -77.33
N PRO A 412 -11.39 1.93 -77.63
CA PRO A 412 -11.40 0.84 -78.61
C PRO A 412 -10.84 1.23 -79.98
N ALA A 413 -10.95 2.50 -80.37
CA ALA A 413 -10.40 3.06 -81.60
C ALA A 413 -8.92 3.50 -81.50
N GLY A 414 -8.25 3.24 -80.37
CA GLY A 414 -6.82 3.54 -80.18
C GLY A 414 -6.51 4.96 -79.72
N ARG A 415 -7.49 5.86 -79.61
CA ARG A 415 -7.30 7.22 -79.05
C ARG A 415 -6.88 7.15 -77.58
N GLN A 416 -5.86 7.91 -77.20
CA GLN A 416 -5.45 8.08 -75.81
C GLN A 416 -6.51 8.88 -75.04
N LEU A 417 -6.84 8.40 -73.84
CA LEU A 417 -7.81 8.98 -72.93
C LEU A 417 -7.10 9.25 -71.61
N LYS A 418 -7.31 10.42 -71.03
CA LYS A 418 -6.75 10.82 -69.74
C LYS A 418 -7.90 10.93 -68.75
N TYR A 419 -7.80 10.20 -67.64
CA TYR A 419 -8.83 10.16 -66.62
C TYR A 419 -8.23 10.46 -65.25
N GLU A 420 -9.12 10.86 -64.36
CA GLU A 420 -8.87 10.97 -62.93
C GLU A 420 -9.97 10.20 -62.21
N ALA A 421 -9.56 9.30 -61.34
CA ALA A 421 -10.47 8.58 -60.46
C ALA A 421 -10.44 9.22 -59.08
N GLU A 422 -11.60 9.61 -58.59
CA GLU A 422 -11.79 10.06 -57.21
C GLU A 422 -12.36 8.89 -56.40
N CYS A 423 -11.60 8.43 -55.41
CA CYS A 423 -11.99 7.36 -54.50
C CYS A 423 -12.18 7.91 -53.09
N ARG A 424 -13.39 7.77 -52.54
CA ARG A 424 -13.68 8.02 -51.12
C ARG A 424 -13.63 6.72 -50.34
N LEU A 425 -12.77 6.64 -49.34
CA LEU A 425 -12.64 5.51 -48.42
C LEU A 425 -13.07 5.95 -47.02
N ALA A 426 -14.19 5.43 -46.53
CA ALA A 426 -14.62 5.66 -45.15
C ALA A 426 -13.81 4.80 -44.16
N SER A 427 -13.70 5.23 -42.91
CA SER A 427 -13.09 4.49 -41.79
C SER A 427 -13.67 3.07 -41.60
N SER A 428 -14.93 2.86 -41.98
CA SER A 428 -15.59 1.53 -42.02
C SER A 428 -15.01 0.55 -43.07
N GLY A 429 -14.13 1.03 -43.95
CA GLY A 429 -13.60 0.28 -45.09
C GLY A 429 -14.47 0.34 -46.35
N ARG A 430 -15.59 1.09 -46.32
CA ARG A 430 -16.44 1.30 -47.50
C ARG A 430 -15.75 2.25 -48.47
N SER A 431 -15.59 1.81 -49.71
CA SER A 431 -15.03 2.62 -50.79
C SER A 431 -16.07 2.95 -51.86
N GLN A 432 -16.00 4.17 -52.40
CA GLN A 432 -16.76 4.60 -53.56
C GLN A 432 -15.82 5.26 -54.56
N ILE A 433 -15.92 4.88 -55.83
CA ILE A 433 -15.09 5.43 -56.90
C ILE A 433 -15.94 6.16 -57.93
N THR A 434 -15.45 7.31 -58.40
CA THR A 434 -16.02 8.06 -59.51
C THR A 434 -14.92 8.38 -60.51
N LEU A 435 -15.26 8.39 -61.80
CA LEU A 435 -14.30 8.64 -62.88
C LEU A 435 -14.68 9.94 -63.61
N ALA A 436 -13.71 10.82 -63.79
CA ALA A 436 -13.85 12.04 -64.58
C ALA A 436 -12.74 12.13 -65.64
N ALA A 437 -13.03 12.80 -66.76
CA ALA A 437 -11.99 13.13 -67.72
C ALA A 437 -11.06 14.19 -67.11
N ARG A 438 -9.74 13.95 -67.18
CA ARG A 438 -8.75 14.90 -66.66
C ARG A 438 -8.51 15.99 -67.71
N ILE A 439 -8.85 17.24 -67.37
CA ILE A 439 -8.55 18.41 -68.17
C ILE A 439 -7.14 18.87 -67.81
N GLU A 440 -6.27 19.04 -68.80
CA GLU A 440 -4.91 19.57 -68.62
C GLU A 440 -4.87 21.07 -68.44
#